data_AF-A0A1F3KR91-F1
#
_entry.id   AF-A0A1F3KR91-F1
#
_cell.length_a   1.000
_cell.length_b   1.000
_cell.length_c   1.000
_cell.angle_alpha   90.00
_cell.angle_beta   90.00
_cell.angle_gamma   90.00
#
_symmetry.space_group_name_H-M   'P 1'
#
loop_
_entity.id
_entity.type
_entity.pdbx_description
1 polymer ?
#
loop_
_entity_poly.entity_id
_entity_poly.type
_entity_poly.pdbx_seq_one_letter_code
_entity_poly.pdbx_strand_id
1 'polypeptide(L)'
;MVLRSKGIIEPIYIFFLLTRPSVLTNLQKIAEGRSGTFPQITFTELKEVTVFVPKEATHPFLKLVKNAYDQIFQNEIENRQLIKTRDMLLPKLISGEIPINVE
;
A
#
# COMPACT_ATOMS: atom_id res chain seq x y z
N MET A 1 -13.80 1.80 1.21
CA MET A 1 -14.03 2.98 0.34
C MET A 1 -13.12 2.86 -0.89
N VAL A 2 -13.55 3.25 -2.09
CA VAL A 2 -12.72 3.19 -3.32
C VAL A 2 -12.64 4.57 -3.94
N LEU A 3 -11.43 5.07 -4.18
CA LEU A 3 -11.18 6.32 -4.90
C LEU A 3 -10.75 6.02 -6.33
N ARG A 4 -11.33 6.74 -7.29
CA ARG A 4 -10.96 6.64 -8.71
C ARG A 4 -10.57 8.01 -9.23
N SER A 5 -9.38 8.10 -9.83
CA SER A 5 -8.92 9.34 -10.47
C SER A 5 -9.73 9.62 -11.74
N LYS A 6 -9.98 10.90 -12.03
CA LYS A 6 -10.57 11.37 -13.29
C LYS A 6 -9.52 11.62 -14.39
N GLY A 7 -8.28 11.19 -14.20
CA GLY A 7 -7.18 11.44 -15.13
C GLY A 7 -6.50 12.81 -14.98
N ILE A 8 -6.86 13.58 -13.94
CA ILE A 8 -6.24 14.88 -13.64
C ILE A 8 -4.86 14.69 -12.98
N ILE A 9 -4.72 13.65 -12.17
CA ILE A 9 -3.48 13.32 -11.48
C ILE A 9 -3.34 11.81 -11.29
N GLU A 10 -2.10 11.35 -11.26
CA GLU A 10 -1.74 9.95 -11.03
C GLU A 10 -2.26 9.47 -9.67
N PRO A 11 -2.95 8.31 -9.60
CA PRO A 11 -3.49 7.76 -8.35
C PRO A 11 -2.44 7.60 -7.25
N ILE A 12 -1.20 7.29 -7.62
CA ILE A 12 -0.11 7.09 -6.67
C ILE A 12 0.23 8.39 -5.90
N TYR A 13 0.07 9.55 -6.54
CA TYR A 13 0.24 10.84 -5.85
C TYR A 13 -0.81 11.03 -4.77
N ILE A 14 -2.07 10.74 -5.09
CA ILE A 14 -3.18 10.82 -4.15
C ILE A 14 -2.98 9.84 -3.00
N PHE A 15 -2.53 8.62 -3.29
CA PHE A 15 -2.17 7.65 -2.27
C PHE A 15 -1.15 8.23 -1.30
N PHE A 16 0.00 8.73 -1.78
CA PHE A 16 1.02 9.31 -0.90
C PHE A 16 0.50 10.50 -0.11
N LEU A 17 -0.29 11.36 -0.72
CA LEU A 17 -0.82 12.53 -0.03
C LEU A 17 -1.76 12.13 1.11
N LEU A 18 -2.66 11.19 0.86
CA LEU A 18 -3.62 10.71 1.86
C LEU A 18 -2.95 9.88 2.96
N THR A 19 -1.83 9.21 2.68
CA THR A 19 -1.05 8.46 3.67
C THR A 19 -0.01 9.30 4.42
N ARG A 20 0.08 10.62 4.17
CA ARG A 20 0.94 11.49 4.97
C ARG A 20 0.46 11.52 6.43
N PRO A 21 1.40 11.50 7.42
CA PRO A 21 1.03 11.50 8.83
C PRO A 21 0.06 12.62 9.22
N SER A 22 0.27 13.84 8.72
CA SER A 22 -0.61 14.98 9.01
C SER A 22 -2.05 14.79 8.51
N VAL A 23 -2.21 14.18 7.33
CA VAL A 23 -3.53 13.91 6.75
C VAL A 23 -4.20 12.77 7.49
N LEU A 24 -3.46 11.70 7.78
CA LEU A 24 -3.95 10.57 8.57
C LEU A 24 -4.39 11.00 9.98
N THR A 25 -3.59 11.83 10.67
CA THR A 25 -3.98 12.36 12.00
C THR A 25 -5.26 13.18 11.93
N ASN A 26 -5.45 14.00 10.89
CA ASN A 26 -6.68 14.77 10.73
C ASN A 26 -7.89 13.85 10.47
N LEU A 27 -7.76 12.92 9.53
CA LEU A 27 -8.80 11.94 9.21
C LEU A 27 -9.16 11.06 10.41
N GLN A 28 -8.17 10.67 11.22
CA GLN A 28 -8.38 9.92 12.45
C GLN A 28 -9.20 10.72 13.46
N LYS A 29 -8.86 12.00 13.69
CA LYS A 29 -9.64 12.88 14.58
C LYS A 29 -11.09 13.03 14.14
N ILE A 30 -11.32 13.14 12.83
CA ILE A 30 -12.67 13.20 12.25
C ILE A 30 -13.42 11.88 12.52
N ALA A 31 -12.77 10.74 12.32
CA ALA A 31 -13.37 9.43 12.56
C ALA A 31 -13.72 9.21 14.04
N GLU A 32 -12.83 9.59 14.96
CA GLU A 32 -13.00 9.47 16.41
C GLU A 32 -14.03 10.45 16.98
N GLY A 33 -14.20 11.61 16.36
CA GLY A 33 -15.21 12.61 16.73
C GLY A 33 -16.65 12.15 16.48
N ARG A 34 -16.86 11.04 15.78
CA ARG A 34 -18.19 10.45 15.60
C ARG A 34 -18.61 9.64 16.82
N SER A 35 -19.77 9.97 17.38
CA SER A 35 -20.45 9.13 18.35
C SER A 35 -20.96 7.85 17.67
N GLY A 36 -20.19 6.75 17.78
CA GLY A 36 -20.53 5.45 17.23
C GLY A 36 -19.53 4.38 17.66
N THR A 37 -19.92 3.11 17.59
CA THR A 37 -19.05 1.97 18.00
C THR A 37 -17.94 1.66 16.99
N PHE A 38 -18.00 2.25 15.80
CA PHE A 38 -17.00 2.09 14.73
C PHE A 38 -16.58 3.46 14.17
N PRO A 39 -15.47 4.05 14.66
CA PRO A 39 -14.96 5.30 14.12
C PRO A 39 -14.52 5.10 12.67
N GLN A 40 -15.11 5.90 11.77
CA GLN A 40 -14.82 5.83 10.33
C GLN A 40 -14.99 7.22 9.69
N ILE A 41 -14.25 7.45 8.60
CA ILE A 41 -14.46 8.59 7.71
C ILE A 41 -15.51 8.26 6.64
N THR A 42 -16.25 9.28 6.21
CA THR A 42 -17.24 9.21 5.13
C THR A 42 -16.73 9.86 3.85
N PHE A 43 -17.42 9.61 2.74
CA PHE A 43 -17.14 10.30 1.47
C PHE A 43 -17.24 11.82 1.59
N THR A 44 -18.16 12.33 2.42
CA THR A 44 -18.36 13.76 2.61
C THR A 44 -17.13 14.41 3.24
N GLU A 45 -16.58 13.83 4.30
CA GLU A 45 -15.37 14.39 4.93
C GLU A 45 -14.13 14.23 4.05
N LEU A 46 -14.03 13.11 3.35
CA LEU A 46 -12.90 12.89 2.46
C LEU A 46 -12.91 13.87 1.28
N LYS A 47 -14.09 14.31 0.84
CA LYS A 47 -14.25 15.34 -0.20
C LYS A 47 -13.73 16.71 0.24
N GLU A 48 -13.77 17.01 1.54
CA GLU A 48 -13.25 18.27 2.10
C GLU A 48 -11.72 18.29 2.24
N VAL A 49 -11.05 17.16 2.04
CA VAL A 49 -9.58 17.10 2.05
C VAL A 49 -9.03 17.88 0.86
N THR A 50 -8.47 19.04 1.14
CA THR A 50 -7.83 19.89 0.12
C THR A 50 -6.42 19.38 -0.17
N VAL A 51 -6.09 19.24 -1.45
CA VAL A 51 -4.82 18.71 -1.91
C VAL A 51 -4.14 19.71 -2.84
N PHE A 52 -2.83 19.88 -2.70
CA PHE A 52 -2.05 20.65 -3.67
C PHE A 52 -1.83 19.80 -4.93
N VAL A 53 -2.16 20.35 -6.10
CA VAL A 53 -1.94 19.70 -7.40
C VAL A 53 -0.91 20.53 -8.17
N PRO A 54 0.35 20.10 -8.23
CA PRO A 54 1.39 20.78 -9.00
C PRO A 54 1.15 20.63 -10.52
N LYS A 55 1.46 21.69 -11.27
CA LYS A 55 1.17 21.77 -12.72
C LYS A 55 2.18 21.05 -13.62
N GLU A 56 3.48 21.03 -13.28
CA GLU A 56 4.55 20.57 -14.20
C GLU A 56 5.65 19.73 -13.51
N ALA A 57 6.07 20.09 -12.28
CA ALA A 57 7.25 19.53 -11.62
C ALA A 57 7.10 18.10 -11.06
N THR A 58 5.92 17.49 -11.14
CA THR A 58 5.63 16.21 -10.47
C THR A 58 6.03 14.97 -11.26
N HIS A 59 6.15 15.05 -12.58
CA HIS A 59 6.29 13.84 -13.40
C HIS A 59 7.58 13.06 -13.11
N PRO A 60 8.76 13.70 -13.02
CA PRO A 60 10.01 12.99 -12.71
C PRO A 60 10.03 12.40 -11.29
N PHE A 61 9.54 13.17 -10.31
CA PHE A 61 9.42 12.72 -8.93
C PHE A 61 8.47 11.51 -8.82
N LEU A 62 7.29 11.62 -9.44
CA LEU A 62 6.31 10.53 -9.44
C LEU A 62 6.83 9.28 -10.12
N LYS A 63 7.59 9.43 -11.22
CA LYS A 63 8.23 8.30 -11.89
C LYS A 63 9.24 7.60 -10.98
N LEU A 64 10.10 8.35 -10.29
CA LEU A 64 11.06 7.80 -9.33
C LEU A 64 10.35 7.02 -8.22
N VAL A 65 9.35 7.65 -7.59
CA VAL A 65 8.63 7.06 -6.46
C VAL A 65 7.83 5.84 -6.90
N LYS A 66 7.18 5.90 -8.06
CA LYS A 66 6.45 4.76 -8.63
C LYS A 66 7.37 3.57 -8.84
N ASN A 67 8.54 3.77 -9.43
CA ASN A 67 9.50 2.68 -9.66
C ASN A 67 9.93 2.01 -8.34
N ALA A 68 10.22 2.81 -7.30
CA ALA A 68 10.57 2.28 -5.98
C ALA A 68 9.41 1.48 -5.37
N TYR A 69 8.18 1.98 -5.49
CA TYR A 69 7.00 1.29 -4.97
C TYR A 69 6.69 -0.01 -5.71
N ASP A 70 6.85 -0.02 -7.03
CA ASP A 70 6.69 -1.21 -7.84
C ASP A 70 7.70 -2.28 -7.41
N GLN A 71 8.96 -1.91 -7.13
CA GLN A 71 9.97 -2.82 -6.61
C GLN A 71 9.60 -3.38 -5.23
N ILE A 72 9.16 -2.53 -4.30
CA ILE A 72 8.69 -2.98 -2.98
C ILE A 72 7.57 -4.01 -3.13
N PHE A 73 6.60 -3.72 -4.00
CA PHE A 73 5.47 -4.62 -4.25
C PHE A 73 5.91 -5.97 -4.85
N GLN A 74 6.85 -5.98 -5.80
CA GLN A 74 7.39 -7.22 -6.35
C GLN A 74 8.14 -8.04 -5.30
N ASN A 75 8.98 -7.40 -4.49
CA ASN A 75 9.72 -8.07 -3.42
C ASN A 75 8.76 -8.69 -2.38
N GLU A 76 7.64 -8.03 -2.08
CA GLU A 76 6.61 -8.61 -1.20
C GLU A 76 5.93 -9.83 -1.82
N ILE A 77 5.67 -9.84 -3.13
CA ILE A 77 5.14 -11.01 -3.84
C ILE A 77 6.13 -12.16 -3.74
N GLU A 78 7.40 -11.90 -4.07
CA GLU A 78 8.47 -12.89 -4.02
C GLU A 78 8.64 -13.47 -2.62
N ASN A 79 8.70 -12.62 -1.59
CA ASN A 79 8.77 -13.06 -0.20
C ASN A 79 7.61 -13.99 0.17
N ARG A 80 6.38 -13.68 -0.24
CA ARG A 80 5.22 -14.56 -0.01
C ARG A 80 5.36 -15.90 -0.73
N GLN A 81 5.93 -15.91 -1.94
CA GLN A 81 6.18 -17.15 -2.68
C GLN A 81 7.28 -17.98 -1.99
N LEU A 82 8.38 -17.36 -1.59
CA LEU A 82 9.48 -18.03 -0.88
C LEU A 82 9.01 -18.64 0.45
N ILE A 83 8.19 -17.92 1.21
CA ILE A 83 7.57 -18.44 2.45
C ILE A 83 6.74 -19.68 2.16
N LYS A 84 5.85 -19.62 1.15
CA LYS A 84 5.01 -20.77 0.78
C LYS A 84 5.85 -21.96 0.33
N THR A 85 6.87 -21.71 -0.50
CA THR A 85 7.78 -22.77 -0.97
C THR A 85 8.54 -23.39 0.18
N ARG A 86 9.08 -22.58 1.11
CA ARG A 86 9.74 -23.06 2.32
C ARG A 86 8.79 -23.95 3.14
N ASP A 87 7.58 -23.48 3.41
CA ASP A 87 6.61 -24.19 4.26
C ASP A 87 6.11 -25.47 3.61
N MET A 88 6.10 -25.54 2.27
CA MET A 88 5.80 -26.76 1.53
C MET A 88 6.95 -27.77 1.53
N LEU A 89 8.19 -27.29 1.36
CA LEU A 89 9.37 -28.15 1.23
C LEU A 89 9.91 -28.65 2.56
N LEU A 90 9.88 -27.80 3.60
CA LEU A 90 10.50 -28.11 4.89
C LEU A 90 9.97 -29.41 5.53
N PRO A 91 8.64 -29.66 5.58
CA PRO A 91 8.12 -30.92 6.12
C PRO A 91 8.58 -32.14 5.31
N LYS A 92 8.64 -32.02 3.99
CA LYS A 92 9.04 -33.10 3.06
C LYS A 92 10.53 -33.43 3.14
N LEU A 93 11.36 -32.42 3.42
CA LEU A 93 12.78 -32.61 3.68
C LEU A 93 12.99 -33.29 5.04
N ILE A 94 12.25 -32.87 6.08
CA ILE A 94 12.34 -33.47 7.43
C ILE A 94 11.80 -34.91 7.44
N SER A 95 10.74 -35.21 6.69
CA SER A 95 10.18 -36.56 6.59
C SER A 95 11.02 -37.52 5.74
N GLY A 96 12.02 -37.02 5.02
CA GLY A 96 12.84 -37.81 4.10
C GLY A 96 12.13 -38.17 2.78
N GLU A 97 10.96 -37.58 2.51
CA GLU A 97 10.25 -37.74 1.23
C GLU A 97 11.05 -37.17 0.05
N ILE A 98 11.86 -36.14 0.30
CA ILE A 98 12.74 -35.54 -0.70
C ILE A 98 14.19 -35.87 -0.34
N PRO A 99 14.92 -36.63 -1.17
CA PRO A 99 16.32 -36.92 -0.93
C PRO A 99 17.17 -35.66 -1.15
N ILE A 100 18.13 -35.43 -0.27
CA ILE A 100 19.12 -34.36 -0.41
C ILE A 100 20.35 -35.00 -1.05
N ASN A 101 20.64 -34.65 -2.30
CA ASN A 101 21.91 -35.01 -2.91
C ASN A 101 22.96 -34.01 -2.41
N VAL A 102 23.84 -34.47 -1.52
CA VAL A 102 24.99 -33.69 -1.06
C VAL A 102 26.17 -34.17 -1.90
N GLU A 103 26.67 -33.33 -2.81
CA GLU A 103 27.98 -33.51 -3.45
C GLU A 103 29.11 -33.14 -2.49
#